data_AF-A0A0B6YX64-F1
#
_entry.id   AF-A0A0B6YX64-F1
#
_cell.length_a   1.000
_cell.length_b   1.000
_cell.length_c   1.000
_cell.angle_alpha   90.00
_cell.angle_beta   90.00
_cell.angle_gamma   90.00
#
_symmetry.space_group_name_H-M   'P 1'
#
loop_
_entity.id
_entity.type
_entity.pdbx_description
1 polymer ?
#
loop_
_entity_poly.entity_id
_entity_poly.type
_entity_poly.pdbx_seq_one_letter_code
_entity_poly.pdbx_strand_id
1 'polypeptide(L)'
;MSPILAAVFVFLIYILIRLLHLTTPSSAPLIYAKDRSSQFVQSVLTLCPILQQPYVPPLLWGKSGHIQTFVYAKMGRVNIPVPNSIRHTKVMPDGATLTFDLHEPLVPHKTGDCYC
;
A
#
# COMPACT_ATOMS: atom_id res chain seq x y z
N MET A 1 -13.99 26.03 -31.94
CA MET A 1 -14.47 24.97 -31.03
C MET A 1 -15.99 25.10 -30.95
N SER A 2 -16.75 24.05 -31.28
CA SER A 2 -18.22 24.10 -31.13
C SER A 2 -18.57 24.29 -29.64
N PRO A 3 -19.52 25.17 -29.27
CA PRO A 3 -19.91 25.37 -27.88
C PRO A 3 -20.43 24.09 -27.23
N ILE A 4 -21.08 23.22 -28.02
CA ILE A 4 -21.55 21.90 -27.57
C ILE A 4 -20.37 21.01 -27.21
N LEU A 5 -19.33 20.97 -28.05
CA LEU A 5 -18.13 20.17 -27.81
C LEU A 5 -17.40 20.63 -26.53
N ALA A 6 -17.31 21.94 -26.33
CA ALA A 6 -16.74 22.51 -25.11
C ALA A 6 -17.54 22.13 -23.85
N ALA A 7 -18.87 22.20 -23.91
CA ALA A 7 -19.74 21.81 -22.80
C ALA A 7 -19.58 20.33 -22.42
N VAL A 8 -19.53 19.43 -23.42
CA VAL A 8 -19.28 18.00 -23.21
C VAL A 8 -17.92 17.77 -22.53
N PHE A 9 -16.87 18.45 -23.00
CA PHE A 9 -15.54 18.31 -22.42
C PHE A 9 -15.48 18.76 -20.95
N VAL A 10 -16.07 19.92 -20.63
CA VAL A 10 -16.16 20.41 -19.25
C VAL A 10 -16.93 19.44 -18.35
N PHE A 11 -18.04 18.87 -18.86
CA PHE A 11 -18.82 17.88 -18.13
C PHE A 11 -18.02 16.61 -17.82
N LEU A 12 -17.24 16.10 -18.77
CA LEU A 12 -16.36 14.95 -18.55
C LEU A 12 -15.28 15.24 -17.51
N ILE A 13 -14.63 16.41 -17.58
CA ILE A 13 -13.65 16.83 -16.57
C ILE A 13 -14.29 16.94 -15.19
N TYR A 14 -15.49 17.51 -15.11
CA TYR A 14 -16.22 17.61 -13.85
C TYR A 14 -16.50 16.23 -13.24
N ILE A 15 -16.97 15.28 -14.05
CA ILE A 15 -17.16 13.89 -13.60
C ILE A 15 -15.85 13.31 -13.09
N LEU A 16 -14.73 13.47 -13.80
CA LEU A 16 -13.42 12.98 -13.38
C LEU A 16 -12.98 13.58 -12.05
N ILE A 17 -13.12 14.89 -11.86
CA ILE A 17 -12.80 15.58 -10.60
C ILE A 17 -13.58 14.98 -9.43
N ARG A 18 -14.88 14.70 -9.64
CA ARG A 18 -15.76 14.12 -8.63
C ARG A 18 -15.39 12.67 -8.31
N LEU A 19 -15.18 11.84 -9.33
CA LEU A 19 -14.79 10.42 -9.17
C LEU A 19 -13.45 10.25 -8.47
N LEU A 20 -12.51 11.15 -8.74
CA LEU A 20 -11.17 11.13 -8.15
C LEU A 20 -11.07 11.86 -6.80
N HIS A 21 -12.17 12.45 -6.32
CA HIS A 21 -12.22 13.22 -5.07
C HIS A 21 -11.14 14.33 -4.99
N LEU A 22 -10.80 14.97 -6.12
CA LEU A 22 -9.65 15.88 -6.20
C LEU A 22 -9.79 17.11 -5.29
N THR A 23 -11.03 17.54 -5.04
CA THR A 23 -11.36 18.72 -4.22
C THR A 23 -11.47 18.42 -2.72
N THR A 24 -11.43 17.14 -2.31
CA THR A 24 -11.53 16.78 -0.88
C THR A 24 -10.26 17.22 -0.15
N PRO A 25 -10.35 17.95 0.97
CA PRO A 25 -9.18 18.35 1.75
C PRO A 25 -8.54 17.14 2.43
N SER A 26 -7.22 17.18 2.58
CA SER A 26 -6.48 16.20 3.37
C SER A 26 -6.70 16.45 4.87
N SER A 27 -6.97 15.41 5.64
CA SER A 27 -7.04 15.46 7.09
C SER A 27 -6.17 14.39 7.73
N ALA A 28 -5.83 14.57 9.00
CA ALA A 28 -5.21 13.50 9.79
C ALA A 28 -6.18 12.30 9.88
N PRO A 29 -5.66 11.07 10.00
CA PRO A 29 -6.51 9.89 10.13
C PRO A 29 -7.29 9.93 11.45
N LEU A 30 -8.50 9.38 11.42
CA LEU A 30 -9.32 9.24 12.60
C LEU A 30 -8.90 8.00 13.38
N ILE A 31 -8.44 8.21 14.62
CA ILE A 31 -7.90 7.13 15.47
C ILE A 31 -8.94 6.76 16.52
N TYR A 32 -9.43 5.52 16.44
CA TYR A 32 -10.34 4.93 17.41
C TYR A 32 -9.55 4.10 18.43
N ALA A 33 -9.65 4.45 19.71
CA ALA A 33 -9.07 3.70 20.81
C ALA A 33 -10.05 3.70 21.99
N LYS A 34 -10.21 2.54 22.66
CA LYS A 34 -11.07 2.42 23.84
C LYS A 34 -10.61 3.36 24.97
N ASP A 35 -9.29 3.41 25.20
CA ASP A 35 -8.66 4.35 26.11
C ASP A 35 -7.48 5.03 25.41
N ARG A 36 -7.68 6.31 25.07
CA ARG A 36 -6.67 7.14 24.42
C ARG A 36 -5.55 7.58 25.36
N SER A 37 -5.78 7.51 26.68
CA SER A 37 -4.80 7.86 27.70
C SER A 37 -3.87 6.71 28.07
N SER A 38 -4.17 5.49 27.61
CA SER A 38 -3.33 4.32 27.86
C SER A 38 -1.89 4.52 27.37
N GLN A 39 -0.94 4.02 28.16
CA GLN A 39 0.49 4.13 27.85
C GLN A 39 0.84 3.56 26.46
N PHE A 40 0.20 2.46 26.07
CA PHE A 40 0.40 1.87 24.74
C PHE A 40 0.01 2.84 23.61
N VAL A 41 -1.20 3.42 23.67
CA VAL A 41 -1.67 4.34 22.62
C VAL A 41 -0.79 5.58 22.55
N GLN A 42 -0.41 6.13 23.71
CA GLN A 42 0.50 7.28 23.76
C GLN A 42 1.87 6.93 23.14
N SER A 43 2.47 5.80 23.50
CA SER A 43 3.74 5.34 22.91
C SER A 43 3.66 5.20 21.40
N VAL A 44 2.58 4.59 20.87
CA VAL A 44 2.40 4.47 19.41
C VAL A 44 2.30 5.84 18.74
N LEU A 45 1.52 6.77 19.30
CA LEU A 45 1.35 8.11 18.74
C LEU A 45 2.65 8.93 18.80
N THR A 46 3.44 8.78 19.86
CA THR A 46 4.74 9.43 20.01
C THR A 46 5.76 8.86 19.03
N LEU A 47 5.81 7.54 18.86
CA LEU A 47 6.75 6.88 17.95
C LEU A 47 6.36 7.07 16.47
N CYS A 48 5.07 7.26 16.18
CA CYS A 48 4.53 7.36 14.83
C CYS A 48 3.85 8.73 14.61
N PRO A 49 4.59 9.84 14.55
CA PRO A 49 4.00 11.18 14.39
C PRO A 49 3.20 11.34 13.09
N ILE A 50 3.47 10.51 12.08
CA ILE A 50 2.72 10.46 10.82
C ILE A 50 1.21 10.23 11.02
N LEU A 51 0.82 9.52 12.09
CA LEU A 51 -0.59 9.27 12.41
C LEU A 51 -1.34 10.53 12.87
N GLN A 52 -0.61 11.60 13.20
CA GLN A 52 -1.20 12.88 13.61
C GLN A 52 -1.14 13.92 12.49
N GLN A 53 -0.51 13.60 11.36
CA GLN A 53 -0.31 14.51 10.26
C GLN A 53 -1.34 14.26 9.15
N PRO A 54 -1.79 15.30 8.43
CA PRO A 54 -2.59 15.12 7.23
C PRO A 54 -1.82 14.32 6.17
N TYR A 55 -2.42 13.23 5.69
CA TYR A 55 -1.86 12.49 4.57
C TYR A 55 -2.03 13.29 3.27
N VAL A 56 -0.94 13.49 2.52
CA VAL A 56 -0.94 14.17 1.22
C VAL A 56 -0.80 13.11 0.11
N PRO A 57 -1.91 12.64 -0.46
CA PRO A 57 -1.86 11.66 -1.54
C PRO A 57 -1.34 12.24 -2.87
N PRO A 58 -0.84 11.38 -3.77
CA PRO A 58 -0.64 11.73 -5.18
C PRO A 58 -1.91 12.33 -5.77
N LEU A 59 -1.82 13.50 -6.39
CA LEU A 59 -2.99 14.32 -6.73
C LEU A 59 -3.99 13.59 -7.63
N LEU A 60 -3.52 12.96 -8.70
CA LEU A 60 -4.39 12.41 -9.75
C LEU A 60 -5.17 11.15 -9.35
N TRP A 61 -4.64 10.32 -8.44
CA TRP A 61 -5.27 9.03 -8.10
C TRP A 61 -5.29 8.70 -6.62
N GLY A 62 -4.48 9.37 -5.80
CA GLY A 62 -4.29 9.00 -4.40
C GLY A 62 -5.42 9.43 -3.46
N LYS A 63 -6.33 10.31 -3.88
CA LYS A 63 -7.52 10.65 -3.08
C LYS A 63 -8.65 9.63 -3.23
N SER A 64 -8.59 8.77 -4.24
CA SER A 64 -9.53 7.65 -4.42
C SER A 64 -8.85 6.35 -4.03
N GLY A 65 -9.23 5.78 -2.87
CA GLY A 65 -8.60 4.55 -2.35
C GLY A 65 -8.67 3.37 -3.32
N HIS A 66 -9.75 3.24 -4.10
CA HIS A 66 -9.89 2.20 -5.12
C HIS A 66 -8.88 2.38 -6.27
N ILE A 67 -8.78 3.60 -6.83
CA ILE A 67 -7.85 3.89 -7.93
C ILE A 67 -6.42 3.80 -7.44
N GLN A 68 -6.13 4.35 -6.25
CA GLN A 68 -4.83 4.24 -5.60
C GLN A 68 -4.38 2.78 -5.48
N THR A 69 -5.24 1.92 -4.96
CA THR A 69 -4.93 0.49 -4.79
C THR A 69 -4.66 -0.17 -6.13
N PHE A 70 -5.48 0.10 -7.15
CA PHE A 70 -5.30 -0.46 -8.49
C PHE A 70 -3.96 -0.01 -9.12
N VAL A 71 -3.66 1.30 -9.07
CA VAL A 71 -2.42 1.86 -9.61
C VAL A 71 -1.21 1.25 -8.91
N TYR A 72 -1.18 1.23 -7.58
CA TYR A 72 -0.05 0.68 -6.85
C TYR A 72 0.07 -0.85 -6.97
N ALA A 73 -1.04 -1.59 -7.08
CA ALA A 73 -1.00 -3.02 -7.36
C ALA A 73 -0.35 -3.30 -8.72
N LYS A 74 -0.61 -2.46 -9.73
CA LYS A 74 0.05 -2.58 -11.04
C LYS A 74 1.52 -2.15 -10.96
N MET A 75 1.81 -0.96 -10.43
CA MET A 75 3.17 -0.42 -10.31
C MET A 75 4.09 -1.33 -9.49
N GLY A 76 3.61 -1.80 -8.33
CA GLY A 76 4.35 -2.70 -7.46
C GLY A 76 4.65 -4.05 -8.10
N ARG A 77 3.94 -4.42 -9.17
CA ARG A 77 4.14 -5.67 -9.94
C ARG A 77 4.96 -5.50 -11.22
N VAL A 78 5.37 -4.28 -11.57
CA VAL A 78 6.10 -4.04 -12.83
C VAL A 78 7.48 -4.73 -12.83
N ASN A 79 8.16 -4.76 -11.68
CA ASN A 79 9.51 -5.30 -11.54
C ASN A 79 9.65 -6.26 -10.36
N ILE A 80 8.61 -7.04 -10.04
CA ILE A 80 8.74 -8.01 -8.95
C ILE A 80 9.78 -9.07 -9.37
N PRO A 81 10.89 -9.21 -8.62
CA PRO A 81 11.73 -10.37 -8.80
C PRO A 81 10.87 -11.58 -8.41
N VAL A 82 10.66 -12.50 -9.35
CA VAL A 82 10.04 -13.78 -9.01
C VAL A 82 11.06 -14.50 -8.13
N PRO A 83 10.79 -14.70 -6.84
CA PRO A 83 11.77 -15.31 -5.97
C PRO A 83 11.98 -16.74 -6.46
N ASN A 84 13.23 -17.11 -6.73
CA ASN A 84 13.57 -18.49 -7.04
C ASN A 84 13.23 -19.32 -5.81
N SER A 85 12.24 -20.21 -5.96
CA SER A 85 11.80 -21.09 -4.89
C SER A 85 12.17 -22.53 -5.23
N ILE A 86 12.77 -23.21 -4.25
CA ILE A 86 13.02 -24.65 -4.34
C ILE A 86 12.08 -25.32 -3.36
N ARG A 87 11.24 -26.23 -3.87
CA ARG A 87 10.34 -27.00 -3.03
C ARG A 87 11.12 -28.13 -2.36
N HIS A 88 11.04 -28.19 -1.04
CA HIS A 88 11.55 -29.28 -0.24
C HIS A 88 10.40 -30.06 0.36
N THR A 89 10.50 -31.39 0.30
CA THR A 89 9.56 -32.31 0.89
C THR A 89 10.31 -33.29 1.78
N LYS A 90 9.88 -33.43 3.03
CA LYS A 90 10.49 -34.34 4.00
C LYS A 90 9.42 -35.12 4.76
N VAL A 91 9.60 -36.43 4.85
CA VAL A 91 8.80 -37.28 5.74
C VAL A 91 9.28 -37.09 7.17
N MET A 92 8.35 -36.80 8.06
CA MET A 92 8.59 -36.58 9.49
C MET A 92 8.56 -37.90 10.26
N PRO A 93 9.13 -37.97 11.48
CA PRO A 93 9.18 -39.20 12.27
C PRO A 93 7.81 -39.78 12.65
N ASP A 94 6.77 -38.95 12.69
CA ASP A 94 5.38 -39.34 12.92
C ASP A 94 4.66 -39.85 11.65
N GLY A 95 5.37 -39.91 10.52
CA GLY A 95 4.82 -40.30 9.22
C GLY A 95 4.15 -39.16 8.45
N ALA A 96 4.07 -37.95 9.01
CA ALA A 96 3.55 -36.79 8.29
C ALA A 96 4.52 -36.35 7.18
N THR A 97 4.03 -35.61 6.18
CA THR A 97 4.86 -35.01 5.13
C THR A 97 4.93 -33.49 5.32
N LEU A 98 6.14 -32.97 5.53
CA LEU A 98 6.43 -31.55 5.57
C LEU A 98 6.88 -31.09 4.18
N THR A 99 6.08 -30.23 3.54
CA THR A 99 6.42 -29.59 2.26
C THR A 99 6.52 -28.09 2.46
N PHE A 100 7.63 -27.50 2.02
CA PHE A 100 7.86 -26.06 2.09
C PHE A 100 8.66 -25.58 0.89
N ASP A 101 8.49 -24.31 0.53
CA ASP A 101 9.26 -23.65 -0.51
C ASP A 101 10.34 -22.79 0.14
N LEU A 102 11.61 -23.07 -0.16
CA LEU A 102 12.75 -22.30 0.30
C LEU A 102 13.06 -21.19 -0.72
N HIS A 103 13.09 -19.94 -0.25
CA HIS A 103 13.42 -18.78 -1.06
C HIS A 103 14.75 -18.19 -0.59
N GLU A 104 15.77 -18.26 -1.44
CA GLU A 104 17.11 -17.75 -1.13
C GLU A 104 17.35 -16.37 -1.78
N PRO A 105 18.15 -15.49 -1.14
CA PRO A 105 18.49 -14.22 -1.74
C PRO A 105 19.34 -14.44 -3.00
N LEU A 106 18.99 -13.75 -4.10
CA LEU A 106 19.74 -13.82 -5.35
C LEU A 106 21.13 -13.17 -5.25
N VAL A 107 21.34 -12.31 -4.25
CA VAL A 107 22.57 -11.54 -4.05
C VAL A 107 22.91 -11.57 -2.56
N PRO A 108 24.20 -11.76 -2.19
CA PRO A 108 24.63 -11.68 -0.80
C PRO A 108 24.31 -10.31 -0.19
N HIS A 109 24.03 -10.28 1.12
CA HIS A 109 23.85 -9.03 1.83
C HIS A 109 25.10 -8.16 1.73
N LYS A 110 24.93 -6.86 1.51
CA LYS A 110 26.06 -5.93 1.29
C LYS A 110 27.04 -5.88 2.46
N THR A 111 26.59 -6.17 3.68
CA THR A 111 27.42 -6.22 4.90
C THR A 111 27.81 -7.64 5.31
N GLY A 112 27.33 -8.68 4.61
CA GLY A 112 27.49 -10.08 5.02
C GLY A 112 26.51 -10.54 6.12
N ASP A 113 25.68 -9.65 6.64
CA ASP A 113 24.65 -9.98 7.64
C ASP A 113 23.37 -10.57 7.01
N CYS A 114 22.41 -10.98 7.83
CA CYS A 114 21.09 -11.38 7.35
C CYS A 114 20.22 -10.14 7.03
N TYR A 115 19.35 -10.23 6.01
CA TYR A 115 18.33 -9.22 5.67
C TYR A 115 17.17 -9.12 6.71
N CYS A 116 17.40 -9.57 7.95
CA CYS A 116 16.37 -9.67 9.00
C CYS A 116 16.00 -8.32 9.61
#